data_AF-A0A5C7MKC5-F1
#
_entry.id   AF-A0A5C7MKC5-F1
#
_cell.length_a   1.000
_cell.length_b   1.000
_cell.length_c   1.000
_cell.angle_alpha   90.00
_cell.angle_beta   90.00
_cell.angle_gamma   90.00
#
_symmetry.space_group_name_H-M   'P 1'
#
loop_
_entity.id
_entity.type
_entity.pdbx_description
1 polymer ?
#
loop_
_entity_poly.entity_id
_entity_poly.type
_entity_poly.pdbx_seq_one_letter_code
_entity_poly.pdbx_strand_id
1 'polypeptide(L)'
;MAQLTKDEELFIKYWEENRLKKKRFFKQLLLSLPLGIAIVSGIFINYFSGWYKRAEMLKNADPSIFITIFIAGIIIIVGIALFTTYF
;
A
#
# COMPACT_ATOMS: atom_id res chain seq x y z
N MET A 1 8.35 13.98 -46.30
CA MET A 1 8.36 13.20 -45.05
C MET A 1 9.78 13.29 -44.51
N ALA A 2 9.98 13.93 -43.35
CA ALA A 2 11.31 14.02 -42.75
C ALA A 2 11.73 12.63 -42.26
N GLN A 3 12.92 12.20 -42.64
CA GLN A 3 13.46 10.91 -42.23
C GLN A 3 14.02 11.07 -40.82
N LEU A 4 13.47 10.34 -39.85
CA LEU A 4 13.95 10.36 -38.47
C LEU A 4 15.39 9.85 -38.43
N THR A 5 16.22 10.52 -37.64
CA THR A 5 17.54 9.99 -37.29
C THR A 5 17.38 8.76 -36.39
N LYS A 6 18.38 7.86 -36.39
CA LYS A 6 18.33 6.63 -35.57
C LYS A 6 18.11 6.91 -34.08
N ASP A 7 18.65 8.03 -33.60
CA ASP A 7 18.52 8.44 -32.20
C ASP A 7 17.08 8.87 -31.86
N GLU A 8 16.39 9.52 -32.80
CA GLU A 8 14.99 9.91 -32.61
C GLU A 8 14.04 8.70 -32.64
N GLU A 9 14.28 7.70 -33.49
CA GLU A 9 13.53 6.44 -33.47
C GLU A 9 13.69 5.70 -32.13
N LEU A 10 14.92 5.63 -31.61
CA LEU A 10 15.21 5.05 -30.30
C LEU A 10 14.51 5.81 -29.18
N PHE A 11 14.53 7.14 -29.22
CA PHE A 11 13.84 7.98 -28.24
C PHE A 11 12.32 7.77 -28.28
N ILE A 12 11.70 7.76 -29.46
CA ILE A 12 10.26 7.53 -29.61
C ILE A 12 9.88 6.16 -29.05
N LYS A 13 10.64 5.11 -29.37
CA LYS A 13 10.39 3.75 -28.87
C LYS A 13 10.52 3.67 -27.35
N TYR A 14 11.57 4.26 -26.78
CA TYR A 14 11.73 4.36 -25.33
C TYR A 14 10.57 5.12 -24.68
N TRP A 15 10.18 6.26 -25.24
CA TRP A 15 9.11 7.08 -24.70
C TRP A 15 7.76 6.37 -24.76
N GLU A 16 7.47 5.68 -25.86
CA GLU A 16 6.27 4.87 -26.04
C GLU A 16 6.17 3.75 -25.01
N GLU A 17 7.28 3.03 -24.76
CA GLU A 17 7.34 1.96 -23.77
C GLU A 17 7.24 2.46 -22.32
N ASN A 18 7.73 3.66 -22.01
CA ASN A 18 7.88 4.13 -20.62
C ASN A 18 6.86 5.19 -20.17
N ARG A 19 6.16 5.87 -21.09
CA ARG A 19 5.22 6.98 -20.78
C ARG A 19 4.08 6.59 -19.82
N LEU A 20 3.67 5.33 -19.78
CA LEU A 20 2.58 4.85 -18.92
C LEU A 20 3.06 4.22 -17.60
N LYS A 21 4.33 3.82 -17.50
CA LYS A 21 4.85 3.08 -16.32
C LYS A 21 4.69 3.88 -15.03
N LYS A 22 5.07 5.17 -15.04
CA LYS A 22 4.92 6.05 -13.87
C LYS A 22 3.45 6.26 -13.48
N LYS A 23 2.55 6.42 -14.45
CA LYS A 23 1.12 6.63 -14.18
C LYS A 23 0.43 5.41 -13.59
N ARG A 24 0.87 4.19 -13.94
CA ARG A 24 0.31 2.94 -13.40
C ARG A 24 0.59 2.81 -11.89
N PHE A 25 1.83 3.05 -11.47
CA PHE A 25 2.23 2.96 -10.06
C PHE A 25 1.45 3.94 -9.16
N PHE A 26 1.34 5.21 -9.57
CA PHE A 26 0.57 6.20 -8.79
C PHE A 26 -0.92 5.87 -8.70
N LYS A 27 -1.52 5.35 -9.79
CA LYS A 27 -2.93 4.94 -9.79
C LYS A 27 -3.17 3.72 -8.89
N GLN A 28 -2.27 2.74 -8.89
CA GLN A 28 -2.35 1.57 -8.02
C GLN A 28 -2.21 1.97 -6.54
N LEU A 29 -1.23 2.82 -6.20
CA LEU A 29 -1.08 3.33 -4.83
C LEU A 29 -2.32 4.09 -4.34
N LEU A 30 -2.92 4.94 -5.18
CA LEU A 30 -4.14 5.66 -4.83
C LEU A 30 -5.34 4.74 -4.54
N LEU A 31 -5.34 3.52 -5.08
CA LEU A 31 -6.41 2.54 -4.86
C LEU A 31 -6.10 1.58 -3.71
N SER A 32 -4.85 1.16 -3.56
CA SER A 32 -4.43 0.18 -2.56
C SER A 32 -4.27 0.78 -1.16
N LEU A 33 -3.83 2.05 -1.08
CA LEU A 33 -3.62 2.73 0.20
C LEU A 33 -4.93 2.92 0.98
N PRO A 34 -6.04 3.41 0.39
CA PRO A 34 -7.31 3.51 1.08
C PRO A 34 -7.84 2.16 1.57
N LEU A 35 -7.66 1.09 0.78
CA LEU A 35 -8.08 -0.26 1.18
C LEU A 35 -7.29 -0.76 2.39
N GLY A 36 -5.96 -0.62 2.38
CA GLY A 36 -5.12 -0.98 3.50
C GLY A 36 -5.44 -0.17 4.76
N ILE A 37 -5.69 1.14 4.61
CA ILE A 37 -6.10 2.02 5.70
C ILE A 37 -7.45 1.56 6.26
N ALA A 38 -8.45 1.27 5.42
CA ALA A 38 -9.77 0.85 5.89
C ALA A 38 -9.71 -0.43 6.73
N ILE A 39 -8.92 -1.42 6.31
CA ILE A 39 -8.72 -2.67 7.06
C ILE A 39 -8.04 -2.39 8.40
N VAL A 40 -6.94 -1.64 8.41
CA VAL A 40 -6.20 -1.31 9.63
C VAL A 40 -7.04 -0.46 10.59
N SER A 41 -7.84 0.48 10.07
CA SER A 41 -8.81 1.24 10.87
C SER A 41 -9.82 0.31 11.54
N GLY A 42 -10.33 -0.71 10.85
CA GLY A 42 -11.21 -1.72 11.45
C GLY A 42 -10.54 -2.48 12.60
N ILE A 43 -9.27 -2.84 12.46
CA ILE A 43 -8.47 -3.48 13.51
C ILE A 43 -8.34 -2.56 14.73
N PHE A 44 -8.01 -1.28 14.53
CA PHE A 44 -7.88 -0.32 15.63
C PHE A 44 -9.23 -0.04 16.31
N ILE A 45 -10.32 0.10 15.55
CA ILE A 45 -11.66 0.23 16.11
C ILE A 45 -11.98 -0.99 16.99
N ASN A 46 -11.69 -2.19 16.52
CA ASN A 46 -11.90 -3.41 17.30
C ASN A 46 -11.03 -3.42 18.57
N TYR A 47 -9.74 -3.09 18.45
CA TYR A 47 -8.80 -3.03 19.56
C TYR A 47 -9.21 -2.03 20.66
N PHE A 48 -9.72 -0.86 20.27
CA PHE A 48 -10.18 0.18 21.20
C PHE A 48 -11.60 -0.03 21.71
N SER A 49 -12.41 -0.89 21.07
CA SER A 49 -13.83 -1.05 21.44
C SER A 49 -14.07 -1.66 22.81
N GLY A 50 -13.10 -2.38 23.40
CA GLY A 50 -13.24 -2.99 24.73
C GLY A 50 -14.30 -4.10 24.83
N TRP A 51 -14.85 -4.55 23.69
CA TRP A 51 -15.97 -5.49 23.65
C TRP A 51 -15.66 -6.84 24.31
N TYR A 52 -14.39 -7.26 24.30
CA TYR A 52 -13.93 -8.54 24.83
C TYR A 52 -13.04 -8.36 26.06
N LYS A 53 -13.64 -8.56 27.25
CA LYS A 53 -13.01 -8.32 28.56
C LYS A 53 -11.65 -9.01 28.75
N ARG A 54 -11.48 -10.23 28.22
CA ARG A 54 -10.20 -10.95 28.35
C ARG A 54 -9.09 -10.29 27.51
N ALA A 55 -9.39 -9.82 26.31
CA ALA A 55 -8.40 -9.07 25.52
C ALA A 55 -8.08 -7.73 26.17
N GLU A 56 -9.07 -7.06 26.79
CA GLU A 56 -8.83 -5.83 27.53
C GLU A 56 -7.89 -6.02 28.72
N MET A 57 -8.05 -7.10 29.49
CA MET A 57 -7.12 -7.44 30.57
C MET A 57 -5.70 -7.67 30.05
N LEU A 58 -5.55 -8.42 28.95
CA LEU A 58 -4.24 -8.69 28.35
C LEU A 58 -3.58 -7.42 27.81
N LYS A 59 -4.33 -6.58 27.11
CA LYS A 59 -3.89 -5.25 26.64
C LYS A 59 -3.33 -4.39 27.77
N ASN A 60 -4.02 -4.38 28.92
CA ASN A 60 -3.62 -3.57 30.06
C ASN A 60 -2.43 -4.17 30.82
N ALA A 61 -2.27 -5.50 30.78
CA ALA A 61 -1.15 -6.19 31.41
C ALA A 61 0.14 -6.10 30.58
N ASP A 62 0.02 -6.02 29.25
CA ASP A 62 1.16 -5.95 28.34
C ASP A 62 1.00 -4.83 27.29
N PRO A 63 1.62 -3.66 27.53
CA PRO A 63 1.61 -2.54 26.60
C PRO A 63 2.25 -2.83 25.24
N SER A 64 3.08 -3.88 25.13
CA SER A 64 3.74 -4.25 23.86
C SER A 64 2.74 -4.67 22.79
N ILE A 65 1.55 -5.15 23.19
CA ILE A 65 0.46 -5.54 22.29
C ILE A 65 0.08 -4.39 21.36
N PHE A 66 0.06 -3.15 21.86
CA PHE A 66 -0.22 -1.97 21.02
C PHE A 66 0.83 -1.80 19.92
N ILE A 67 2.11 -1.89 20.30
CA ILE A 67 3.24 -1.75 19.37
C ILE A 67 3.20 -2.85 18.32
N THR A 68 2.91 -4.10 18.73
CA THR A 68 2.76 -5.23 17.79
C THR A 68 1.64 -4.98 16.79
N ILE A 69 0.46 -4.54 17.23
CA ILE A 69 -0.67 -4.25 16.34
C ILE A 69 -0.35 -3.10 15.40
N PHE A 70 0.35 -2.08 15.88
CA PHE A 70 0.78 -0.95 15.07
C PHE A 70 1.75 -1.37 13.96
N ILE A 71 2.79 -2.13 14.30
CA ILE A 71 3.75 -2.67 13.32
C ILE A 71 3.03 -3.60 12.33
N ALA A 72 2.16 -4.49 12.82
CA ALA A 72 1.36 -5.38 11.98
C ALA A 72 0.48 -4.59 11.01
N GLY A 73 -0.13 -3.49 11.45
CA GLY A 73 -0.92 -2.60 10.59
C GLY A 73 -0.09 -2.00 9.45
N ILE A 74 1.13 -1.53 9.73
CA ILE A 74 2.05 -1.04 8.69
C ILE A 74 2.39 -2.15 7.69
N ILE A 75 2.71 -3.36 8.18
CA ILE A 75 3.01 -4.52 7.33
C ILE A 75 1.82 -4.87 6.43
N ILE A 76 0.58 -4.81 6.94
CA ILE A 76 -0.63 -5.05 6.16
C ILE A 76 -0.77 -4.01 5.04
N ILE A 77 -0.62 -2.72 5.35
CA ILE A 77 -0.72 -1.64 4.34
C ILE A 77 0.33 -1.83 3.25
N VAL A 78 1.58 -2.12 3.64
CA VAL A 78 2.68 -2.37 2.70
C VAL A 78 2.42 -3.64 1.88
N GLY A 79 1.99 -4.73 2.51
CA GLY A 79 1.68 -5.99 1.85
C GLY A 79 0.59 -5.83 0.80
N ILE A 80 -0.49 -5.10 1.12
CA ILE A 80 -1.56 -4.77 0.18
C ILE A 80 -1.02 -3.91 -0.95
N ALA A 81 -0.27 -2.84 -0.66
CA ALA A 81 0.29 -1.97 -1.68
C ALA A 81 1.21 -2.73 -2.66
N LEU A 82 2.06 -3.62 -2.15
CA LEU A 82 2.95 -4.44 -2.97
C LEU A 82 2.16 -5.45 -3.81
N PHE A 83 1.23 -6.21 -3.20
CA PHE A 83 0.43 -7.20 -3.90
C PHE A 83 -0.34 -6.59 -5.08
N THR A 84 -0.96 -5.41 -4.86
CA THR A 84 -1.74 -4.70 -5.90
C THR A 84 -0.89 -4.00 -6.96
N THR A 85 0.42 -3.84 -6.70
CA THR A 85 1.36 -3.29 -7.69
C THR A 85 1.90 -4.40 -8.60
N TYR A 86 2.17 -5.58 -8.03
CA TYR A 86 2.69 -6.73 -8.75
C TYR A 86 1.63 -7.44 -9.64
N PHE A 87 0.37 -7.45 -9.23
CA PHE A 87 -0.77 -7.91 -10.05
C PHE A 87 -1.40 -6.75 -10.83
#